data_AF-A0A1E3VCA6-F1
#
_entry.id   AF-A0A1E3VCA6-F1
#
_cell.length_a   1.000
_cell.length_b   1.000
_cell.length_c   1.000
_cell.angle_alpha   90.00
_cell.angle_beta   90.00
_cell.angle_gamma   90.00
#
_symmetry.space_group_name_H-M   'P 1'
#
loop_
_entity.id
_entity.type
_entity.pdbx_description
1 polymer ?
#
loop_
_entity_poly.entity_id
_entity_poly.type
_entity_poly.pdbx_seq_one_letter_code
_entity_poly.pdbx_strand_id
1 'polypeptide(L)'
;MLGKRIIYLLNDEVGHLGIFISSDVMSKEYHEVVTTLDAIELLAPGIYELCIKNFKEVGTNELYSVEIAERSFDDIRVLCDNFDCESAFTAVSRVSEFQAQLYQMLARPFVKMAVTNFGAELGRAMHPLRLSRTLTSSNNPFTGSVEYAAKQVRACRHKASEDNPFLAVEAAWVLSVRSTLEFWRECRDMSSEMLFLTLWNTPWVCYIEHFRKWNEESTLVDDRQQVSGSITALSDSKAGGFVEAVIRMLVLLVKDRHSVRRDRLRRWLDVLKIEPFKSLDAERLQTIIRQQASIASDEVEHAIQTLPILLPECEKRRLAYRLVCHIIGPAKEMLPGTRALLQQFAEVLGQPCAEGDVAENPLSIVPDQRP
;
A
#
# COMPACT_ATOMS: atom_id res chain seq x y z
N MET A 1 15.29 -3.14 2.18
CA MET A 1 14.30 -2.20 1.61
C MET A 1 14.16 -0.98 2.53
N LEU A 2 15.25 -0.26 2.75
CA LEU A 2 15.28 0.83 3.72
C LEU A 2 14.72 2.08 3.07
N GLY A 3 13.38 2.21 3.06
CA GLY A 3 12.76 3.51 2.84
C GLY A 3 11.46 3.60 2.05
N LYS A 4 10.89 2.51 1.53
CA LYS A 4 9.58 2.55 0.86
C LYS A 4 8.50 1.99 1.78
N ARG A 5 7.33 2.64 1.77
CA ARG A 5 6.10 2.17 2.41
C ARG A 5 5.25 1.57 1.31
N ILE A 6 4.90 0.31 1.45
CA ILE A 6 4.02 -0.37 0.51
C ILE A 6 2.74 -0.66 1.26
N ILE A 7 1.63 -0.12 0.75
CA ILE A 7 0.31 -0.38 1.30
C ILE A 7 -0.51 -1.06 0.23
N TYR A 8 -1.06 -2.22 0.57
CA TYR A 8 -1.99 -2.93 -0.27
C TYR A 8 -3.34 -3.05 0.43
N LEU A 9 -4.40 -3.14 -0.38
CA LEU A 9 -5.75 -3.36 0.08
C LEU A 9 -6.24 -4.66 -0.57
N LEU A 10 -6.66 -5.61 0.25
CA LEU A 10 -7.36 -6.81 -0.21
C LEU A 10 -8.84 -6.52 -0.17
N ASN A 11 -9.52 -6.84 -1.27
CA ASN A 11 -10.96 -6.79 -1.32
C ASN A 11 -11.46 -8.15 -1.82
N ASP A 12 -12.02 -8.94 -0.90
CA ASP A 12 -12.51 -10.29 -1.18
C ASP A 12 -13.72 -10.28 -2.13
N GLU A 13 -14.43 -9.16 -2.26
CA GLU A 13 -15.58 -9.01 -3.17
C GLU A 13 -15.14 -8.69 -4.61
N VAL A 14 -13.88 -8.29 -4.80
CA VAL A 14 -13.35 -7.81 -6.08
C VAL A 14 -12.44 -8.87 -6.69
N GLY A 15 -12.99 -9.67 -7.61
CA GLY A 15 -12.19 -10.59 -8.45
C GLY A 15 -11.29 -9.85 -9.47
N HIS A 16 -10.69 -10.60 -10.38
CA HIS A 16 -9.83 -10.14 -11.50
C HIS A 16 -10.44 -9.08 -12.43
N LEU A 17 -11.72 -8.76 -12.24
CA LEU A 17 -12.50 -7.76 -12.97
C LEU A 17 -12.89 -6.56 -12.08
N GLY A 18 -11.98 -6.06 -11.25
CA GLY A 18 -12.19 -4.83 -10.43
C GLY A 18 -12.52 -3.55 -11.19
N ILE A 19 -12.68 -3.62 -12.51
CA ILE A 19 -13.07 -2.53 -13.41
C ILE A 19 -14.61 -2.35 -13.45
N PHE A 20 -15.42 -3.26 -12.89
CA PHE A 20 -16.90 -3.23 -12.95
C PHE A 20 -17.62 -3.03 -11.60
N ILE A 21 -16.89 -2.68 -10.55
CA ILE A 21 -17.51 -2.36 -9.25
C ILE A 21 -18.23 -1.03 -9.38
N SER A 22 -19.39 -0.89 -8.72
CA SER A 22 -20.11 0.39 -8.63
C SER A 22 -19.19 1.50 -8.14
N SER A 23 -19.22 2.66 -8.80
CA SER A 23 -18.42 3.85 -8.41
C SER A 23 -18.57 4.22 -6.94
N ASP A 24 -19.70 3.87 -6.33
CA ASP A 24 -20.03 4.24 -4.96
C ASP A 24 -19.20 3.46 -3.93
N VAL A 25 -18.92 2.18 -4.17
CA VAL A 25 -18.03 1.38 -3.30
C VAL A 25 -16.59 1.90 -3.43
N MET A 26 -16.13 2.11 -4.68
CA MET A 26 -14.80 2.66 -4.96
C MET A 26 -14.62 4.07 -4.39
N SER A 27 -15.62 4.94 -4.49
CA SER A 27 -15.55 6.31 -3.97
C SER A 27 -15.50 6.35 -2.45
N LYS A 28 -16.11 5.39 -1.77
CA LYS A 28 -16.11 5.28 -0.30
C LYS A 28 -14.78 4.73 0.21
N GLU A 29 -14.26 3.65 -0.39
CA GLU A 29 -12.92 3.13 -0.08
C GLU A 29 -11.85 4.19 -0.35
N TYR A 30 -11.96 4.92 -1.47
CA TYR A 30 -11.06 6.03 -1.78
C TYR A 30 -11.12 7.15 -0.73
N HIS A 31 -12.31 7.49 -0.23
CA HIS A 31 -12.44 8.49 0.84
C HIS A 31 -11.70 8.04 2.11
N GLU A 32 -11.85 6.79 2.51
CA GLU A 32 -11.14 6.26 3.69
C GLU A 32 -9.61 6.25 3.48
N VAL A 33 -9.12 5.86 2.30
CA VAL A 33 -7.70 5.93 1.94
C VAL A 33 -7.18 7.37 2.04
N VAL A 34 -7.91 8.34 1.49
CA VAL A 34 -7.52 9.76 1.53
C VAL A 34 -7.48 10.29 2.97
N THR A 35 -8.47 9.95 3.81
CA THR A 35 -8.48 10.41 5.22
C THR A 35 -7.41 9.75 6.09
N THR A 36 -6.83 8.63 5.65
CA THR A 36 -5.72 7.96 6.34
C THR A 36 -4.35 8.27 5.75
N LEU A 37 -4.26 9.04 4.67
CA LEU A 37 -3.01 9.33 3.97
C LEU A 37 -2.01 10.09 4.87
N ASP A 38 -2.47 11.10 5.62
CA ASP A 38 -1.64 11.84 6.56
C ASP A 38 -1.07 10.92 7.67
N ALA A 39 -1.83 9.89 8.07
CA ALA A 39 -1.38 8.91 9.05
C ALA A 39 -0.38 7.90 8.44
N ILE A 40 -0.58 7.54 7.18
CA ILE A 40 0.30 6.65 6.41
C ILE A 40 1.70 7.27 6.25
N GLU A 41 1.79 8.59 6.08
CA GLU A 41 3.07 9.29 5.95
C GLU A 41 3.93 9.25 7.22
N LEU A 42 3.34 8.86 8.36
CA LEU A 42 4.03 8.77 9.64
C LEU A 42 4.38 7.34 10.03
N LEU A 43 3.95 6.35 9.24
CA LEU A 43 4.33 4.96 9.45
C LEU A 43 5.81 4.76 9.11
N ALA A 44 6.42 3.84 9.85
CA ALA A 44 7.74 3.34 9.54
C ALA A 44 7.77 2.75 8.11
N PRO A 45 8.94 2.69 7.45
CA PRO A 45 9.07 1.97 6.19
C PRO A 45 8.78 0.48 6.43
N GLY A 46 7.85 -0.07 5.67
CA GLY A 46 7.36 -1.44 5.85
C GLY A 46 6.27 -1.79 4.84
N ILE A 47 5.78 -3.02 4.95
CA ILE A 47 4.64 -3.52 4.18
C ILE A 47 3.42 -3.51 5.09
N TYR A 48 2.35 -2.89 4.61
CA TYR A 48 1.12 -2.77 5.36
C TYR A 48 -0.08 -3.19 4.53
N GLU A 49 -1.02 -3.87 5.19
CA GLU A 49 -2.35 -4.16 4.68
C GLU A 49 -3.34 -3.14 5.26
N LEU A 50 -4.10 -2.50 4.38
CA LEU A 50 -5.20 -1.62 4.77
C LEU A 50 -6.48 -2.46 4.90
N CYS A 51 -6.80 -2.85 6.14
CA CYS A 51 -8.00 -3.63 6.44
C CYS A 51 -9.17 -2.68 6.73
N ILE A 52 -10.11 -2.59 5.79
CA ILE A 52 -11.36 -1.85 5.98
C ILE A 52 -12.41 -2.84 6.53
N LYS A 53 -12.70 -2.76 7.84
CA LYS A 53 -13.73 -3.59 8.47
C LYS A 53 -15.07 -2.86 8.45
N ASN A 54 -16.07 -3.48 7.83
CA ASN A 54 -17.45 -3.00 7.78
C ASN A 54 -18.14 -3.32 9.12
N PHE A 55 -18.52 -2.31 9.89
CA PHE A 55 -19.49 -2.48 10.99
C PHE A 55 -20.90 -2.22 10.47
N LYS A 56 -21.83 -3.15 10.75
CA LYS A 56 -23.27 -2.88 10.57
C LYS A 56 -23.86 -2.27 11.84
N GLU A 57 -24.52 -1.13 11.63
CA GLU A 57 -25.50 -0.37 12.43
C GLU A 57 -25.18 0.08 13.87
N VAL A 58 -25.08 1.42 14.05
CA VAL A 58 -26.04 2.22 14.84
C VAL A 58 -26.23 3.60 14.17
N GLY A 59 -27.41 3.85 13.59
CA GLY A 59 -27.93 5.20 13.27
C GLY A 59 -27.21 6.01 12.18
N THR A 60 -27.75 5.99 10.95
CA THR A 60 -27.47 6.90 9.79
C THR A 60 -26.03 7.11 9.31
N ASN A 61 -25.01 6.71 10.05
CA ASN A 61 -23.61 6.70 9.62
C ASN A 61 -23.02 5.31 9.92
N GLU A 62 -22.74 4.55 8.88
CA GLU A 62 -21.88 3.37 8.96
C GLU A 62 -20.47 3.85 9.36
N LEU A 63 -20.03 3.54 10.58
CA LEU A 63 -18.69 3.87 11.04
C LEU A 63 -17.74 2.76 10.59
N TYR A 64 -16.98 3.02 9.53
CA TYR A 64 -15.94 2.12 9.06
C TYR A 64 -14.72 2.20 9.98
N SER A 65 -14.24 1.05 10.45
CA SER A 65 -13.02 0.96 11.23
C SER A 65 -11.88 0.57 10.30
N VAL A 66 -10.97 1.51 10.04
CA VAL A 66 -9.74 1.27 9.29
C VAL A 66 -8.66 0.78 10.24
N GLU A 67 -8.11 -0.39 9.96
CA GLU A 67 -6.97 -0.96 10.66
C GLU A 67 -5.81 -1.13 9.67
N ILE A 68 -4.63 -0.62 10.02
CA ILE A 68 -3.42 -0.81 9.23
C ILE A 68 -2.62 -1.92 9.88
N ALA A 69 -2.58 -3.10 9.25
CA ALA A 69 -1.80 -4.23 9.74
C ALA A 69 -0.43 -4.26 9.05
N GLU A 70 0.65 -4.37 9.82
CA GLU A 70 1.97 -4.66 9.27
C GLU A 70 2.01 -6.13 8.86
N ARG A 71 2.63 -6.40 7.71
CA ARG A 71 2.69 -7.73 7.11
C ARG A 71 4.11 -8.09 6.75
N SER A 72 4.42 -9.37 6.87
CA SER A 72 5.67 -9.93 6.35
C SER A 72 5.51 -10.29 4.87
N PHE A 73 6.63 -10.46 4.18
CA PHE A 73 6.64 -11.09 2.85
C PHE A 73 6.07 -12.50 2.90
N ASP A 74 6.21 -13.21 4.02
CA ASP A 74 5.65 -14.56 4.16
C ASP A 74 4.11 -14.55 4.16
N ASP A 75 3.49 -13.52 4.74
CA ASP A 75 2.02 -13.36 4.69
C ASP A 75 1.54 -13.11 3.26
N ILE A 76 2.30 -12.33 2.48
CA ILE A 76 2.00 -12.10 1.06
C ILE A 76 2.20 -13.37 0.24
N ARG A 77 3.24 -14.17 0.56
CA ARG A 77 3.51 -15.42 -0.15
C ARG A 77 2.37 -16.42 -0.01
N VAL A 78 1.71 -16.46 1.14
CA VAL A 78 0.53 -17.31 1.36
C VAL A 78 -0.65 -16.92 0.46
N LEU A 79 -0.76 -15.65 0.06
CA LEU A 79 -1.80 -15.18 -0.85
C LEU A 79 -1.54 -15.57 -2.32
N CYS A 80 -0.33 -15.99 -2.67
CA CYS A 80 0.04 -16.40 -4.01
C CYS A 80 0.02 -17.93 -4.12
N ASP A 81 -0.92 -18.47 -4.91
CA ASP A 81 -1.07 -19.91 -5.09
C ASP A 81 0.12 -20.57 -5.82
N ASN A 82 0.87 -19.84 -6.66
CA ASN A 82 2.00 -20.41 -7.40
C ASN A 82 3.11 -19.40 -7.76
N PHE A 83 4.35 -19.71 -7.37
CA PHE A 83 5.57 -18.97 -7.73
C PHE A 83 6.32 -19.57 -8.93
N ASP A 84 5.90 -20.73 -9.45
CA ASP A 84 6.59 -21.42 -10.55
C ASP A 84 6.68 -20.56 -11.83
N CYS A 85 5.75 -19.61 -12.00
CA CYS A 85 5.72 -18.68 -13.13
C CYS A 85 6.73 -17.52 -13.01
N GLU A 86 7.33 -17.28 -11.83
CA GLU A 86 8.20 -16.12 -11.58
C GLU A 86 9.45 -16.13 -12.48
N SER A 87 10.00 -17.32 -12.73
CA SER A 87 11.14 -17.53 -13.64
C SER A 87 10.81 -17.09 -15.08
N ALA A 88 9.64 -17.49 -15.58
CA ALA A 88 9.16 -17.13 -16.90
C ALA A 88 8.95 -15.61 -17.03
N PHE A 89 8.36 -14.94 -16.03
CA PHE A 89 8.21 -13.48 -16.05
C PHE A 89 9.54 -12.75 -15.99
N THR A 90 10.48 -13.22 -15.18
CA THR A 90 11.82 -12.66 -15.07
C THR A 90 12.56 -12.73 -16.41
N ALA A 91 12.42 -13.86 -17.11
CA ALA A 91 12.99 -14.03 -18.44
C ALA A 91 12.39 -13.06 -19.48
N VAL A 92 11.07 -12.91 -19.50
CA VAL A 92 10.37 -11.99 -20.41
C VAL A 92 10.83 -10.55 -20.16
N SER A 93 10.92 -10.14 -18.89
CA SER A 93 11.40 -8.82 -18.51
C SER A 93 12.78 -8.55 -19.09
N ARG A 94 13.70 -9.50 -18.99
CA ARG A 94 15.06 -9.37 -19.53
C ARG A 94 15.10 -9.30 -21.05
N VAL A 95 14.35 -10.16 -21.75
CA VAL A 95 14.27 -10.08 -23.22
C VAL A 95 13.64 -8.76 -23.65
N SER A 96 12.64 -8.27 -22.92
CA SER A 96 12.02 -6.97 -23.16
C SER A 96 13.02 -5.82 -22.95
N GLU A 97 13.84 -5.85 -21.89
CA GLU A 97 14.89 -4.86 -21.66
C GLU A 97 15.93 -4.87 -22.78
N PHE A 98 16.39 -6.05 -23.19
CA PHE A 98 17.32 -6.21 -24.30
C PHE A 98 16.72 -5.71 -25.63
N GLN A 99 15.47 -6.08 -25.92
CA GLN A 99 14.74 -5.60 -27.08
C GLN A 99 14.57 -4.07 -27.05
N ALA A 100 14.30 -3.50 -25.87
CA ALA A 100 14.21 -2.06 -25.70
C ALA A 100 15.57 -1.38 -25.96
N GLN A 101 16.67 -1.95 -25.50
CA GLN A 101 18.01 -1.45 -25.79
C GLN A 101 18.32 -1.51 -27.30
N LEU A 102 18.03 -2.63 -27.96
CA LEU A 102 18.17 -2.76 -29.41
C LEU A 102 17.32 -1.73 -30.16
N TYR A 103 16.07 -1.55 -29.76
CA TYR A 103 15.20 -0.52 -30.33
C TYR A 103 15.81 0.88 -30.13
N GLN A 104 16.33 1.18 -28.94
CA GLN A 104 16.94 2.48 -28.64
C GLN A 104 18.19 2.76 -29.48
N MET A 105 19.01 1.74 -29.75
CA MET A 105 20.24 1.88 -30.53
C MET A 105 19.97 1.91 -32.04
N LEU A 106 19.13 1.01 -32.53
CA LEU A 106 18.97 0.76 -33.97
C LEU A 106 17.79 1.52 -34.58
N ALA A 107 16.61 1.44 -33.98
CA ALA A 107 15.37 1.91 -34.61
C ALA A 107 14.99 3.34 -34.20
N ARG A 108 15.17 3.71 -32.93
CA ARG A 108 14.85 5.02 -32.36
C ARG A 108 15.37 6.21 -33.19
N PRO A 109 16.62 6.24 -33.70
CA PRO A 109 17.08 7.37 -34.50
C PRO A 109 16.27 7.56 -35.79
N PHE A 110 15.97 6.48 -36.51
CA PHE A 110 15.17 6.55 -37.74
C PHE A 110 13.71 6.91 -37.46
N VAL A 111 13.12 6.34 -36.41
CA VAL A 111 11.75 6.67 -36.00
C VAL A 111 11.64 8.14 -35.61
N LYS A 112 12.60 8.67 -34.84
CA LYS A 112 12.62 10.11 -34.49
C LYS A 112 12.76 11.01 -35.70
N MET A 113 13.47 10.58 -36.73
CA MET A 113 13.62 11.34 -37.98
C MET A 113 12.35 11.30 -38.84
N ALA A 114 11.64 10.16 -38.86
CA ALA A 114 10.45 9.97 -39.69
C ALA A 114 9.16 10.55 -39.08
N VAL A 115 9.08 10.68 -37.76
CA VAL A 115 7.86 11.12 -37.07
C VAL A 115 7.83 12.64 -36.93
N THR A 116 6.80 13.26 -37.50
CA THR A 116 6.47 14.68 -37.30
C THR A 116 5.35 14.84 -36.27
N ASN A 117 5.24 16.03 -35.64
CA ASN A 117 4.16 16.31 -34.67
C ASN A 117 2.77 16.08 -35.27
N PHE A 118 2.55 16.54 -36.51
CA PHE A 118 1.30 16.34 -37.24
C PHE A 118 1.02 14.84 -37.49
N GLY A 119 2.01 14.08 -37.94
CA GLY A 119 1.86 12.64 -38.17
C GLY A 119 1.57 11.86 -36.89
N ALA A 120 2.17 12.27 -35.77
CA ALA A 120 1.94 11.66 -34.46
C ALA A 120 0.50 11.92 -33.94
N GLU A 121 -0.01 13.14 -34.13
CA GLU A 121 -1.38 13.49 -33.79
C GLU A 121 -2.39 12.76 -34.67
N LEU A 122 -2.15 12.73 -35.99
CA LEU A 122 -3.00 11.98 -36.91
C LEU A 122 -3.00 10.49 -36.58
N GLY A 123 -1.84 9.90 -36.30
CA GLY A 123 -1.73 8.50 -35.87
C GLY A 123 -2.47 8.22 -34.56
N ARG A 124 -2.42 9.15 -33.60
CA ARG A 124 -3.22 9.06 -32.36
C ARG A 124 -4.71 9.15 -32.63
N ALA A 125 -5.15 10.04 -33.52
CA ALA A 125 -6.56 10.19 -33.87
C ALA A 125 -7.09 8.95 -34.62
N MET A 126 -6.28 8.40 -35.52
CA MET A 126 -6.62 7.24 -36.34
C MET A 126 -6.37 5.89 -35.66
N HIS A 127 -5.89 5.88 -34.41
CA HIS A 127 -5.68 4.64 -33.66
C HIS A 127 -7.01 3.85 -33.55
N PRO A 128 -7.08 2.55 -33.92
CA PRO A 128 -8.35 1.82 -34.04
C PRO A 128 -9.25 1.89 -32.80
N LEU A 129 -8.66 1.79 -31.61
CA LEU A 129 -9.39 1.89 -30.34
C LEU A 129 -9.95 3.29 -30.04
N ARG A 130 -9.30 4.35 -30.55
CA ARG A 130 -9.79 5.72 -30.41
C ARG A 130 -10.82 6.02 -31.50
N LEU A 131 -10.54 5.59 -32.72
CA LEU A 131 -11.43 5.76 -33.86
C LEU A 131 -12.78 5.08 -33.64
N SER A 132 -12.79 3.83 -33.16
CA SER A 132 -14.04 3.15 -32.80
C SER A 132 -14.85 3.94 -31.78
N ARG A 133 -14.21 4.42 -30.71
CA ARG A 133 -14.87 5.24 -29.68
C ARG A 133 -15.36 6.59 -30.18
N THR A 134 -14.59 7.28 -31.03
CA THR A 134 -14.99 8.58 -31.58
C THR A 134 -16.11 8.43 -32.60
N LEU A 135 -16.08 7.38 -33.42
CA LEU A 135 -17.17 7.06 -34.36
C LEU A 135 -18.47 6.73 -33.63
N THR A 136 -18.42 6.05 -32.48
CA THR A 136 -19.60 5.76 -31.66
C THR A 136 -19.95 6.85 -30.65
N SER A 137 -19.17 7.93 -30.59
CA SER A 137 -19.39 9.03 -29.63
C SER A 137 -20.60 9.88 -30.02
N SER A 138 -21.21 10.55 -29.04
CA SER A 138 -22.22 11.60 -29.25
C SER A 138 -21.71 12.79 -30.05
N ASN A 139 -20.39 12.95 -30.16
CA ASN A 139 -19.76 13.98 -30.99
C ASN A 139 -19.81 13.67 -32.49
N ASN A 140 -20.16 12.44 -32.89
CA ASN A 140 -20.34 12.09 -34.30
C ASN A 140 -21.74 12.51 -34.77
N PRO A 141 -21.88 13.41 -35.75
CA PRO A 141 -23.19 13.83 -36.25
C PRO A 141 -24.07 12.67 -36.73
N PHE A 142 -23.45 11.59 -37.23
CA PHE A 142 -24.15 10.40 -37.71
C PHE A 142 -24.76 9.54 -36.59
N THR A 143 -24.30 9.67 -35.35
CA THR A 143 -24.89 8.95 -34.19
C THR A 143 -26.01 9.74 -33.52
N GLY A 144 -26.23 11.01 -33.87
CA GLY A 144 -27.30 11.83 -33.30
C GLY A 144 -28.70 11.25 -33.51
N SER A 145 -28.92 10.53 -34.62
CA SER A 145 -30.17 9.80 -34.88
C SER A 145 -30.40 8.65 -33.90
N VAL A 146 -29.33 8.04 -33.39
CA VAL A 146 -29.39 6.93 -32.41
C VAL A 146 -29.89 7.44 -31.06
N GLU A 147 -29.49 8.64 -30.63
CA GLU A 147 -29.98 9.23 -29.37
C GLU A 147 -31.49 9.49 -29.43
N TYR A 148 -31.96 10.05 -30.55
CA TYR A 148 -33.38 10.30 -30.77
C TYR A 148 -34.18 8.98 -30.85
N ALA A 149 -33.69 7.99 -31.60
CA ALA A 149 -34.30 6.66 -31.66
C ALA A 149 -34.33 5.98 -30.29
N ALA A 150 -33.26 6.09 -29.48
CA ALA A 150 -33.22 5.54 -28.13
C ALA A 150 -34.24 6.18 -27.19
N LYS A 151 -34.46 7.50 -27.29
CA LYS A 151 -35.51 8.20 -26.53
C LYS A 151 -36.91 7.71 -26.94
N GLN A 152 -37.17 7.56 -28.24
CA GLN A 152 -38.44 7.01 -28.72
C GLN A 152 -38.66 5.57 -28.28
N VAL A 153 -37.65 4.71 -28.38
CA VAL A 153 -37.75 3.32 -27.92
C VAL A 153 -38.01 3.27 -26.42
N ARG A 154 -37.37 4.11 -25.60
CA ARG A 154 -37.65 4.18 -24.15
C ARG A 154 -39.08 4.63 -23.85
N ALA A 155 -39.60 5.61 -24.58
CA ALA A 155 -40.97 6.11 -24.39
C ALA A 155 -42.03 5.09 -24.85
N CYS A 156 -41.75 4.33 -25.91
CA CYS A 156 -42.67 3.35 -26.49
C CYS A 156 -42.43 1.92 -25.99
N ARG A 157 -41.52 1.71 -25.02
CA ARG A 157 -41.20 0.37 -24.50
C ARG A 157 -42.35 -0.15 -23.65
N HIS A 158 -43.01 -1.18 -24.13
CA HIS A 158 -43.99 -1.93 -23.36
C HIS A 158 -43.37 -3.25 -22.91
N LYS A 159 -43.36 -3.51 -21.60
CA LYS A 159 -42.90 -4.80 -21.06
C LYS A 159 -43.89 -5.88 -21.50
N ALA A 160 -43.39 -7.01 -21.99
CA ALA A 160 -44.22 -8.17 -22.27
C ALA A 160 -44.77 -8.76 -20.97
N SER A 161 -45.95 -9.40 -21.05
CA SER A 161 -46.55 -10.13 -19.92
C SER A 161 -45.64 -11.29 -19.49
N GLU A 162 -45.59 -11.57 -18.18
CA GLU A 162 -44.74 -12.60 -17.58
C GLU A 162 -45.07 -14.02 -18.08
N ASP A 163 -46.29 -14.27 -18.53
CA ASP A 163 -46.73 -15.57 -19.07
C ASP A 163 -46.31 -15.81 -20.53
N ASN A 164 -45.57 -14.87 -21.14
CA ASN A 164 -45.19 -14.99 -22.54
C ASN A 164 -44.06 -16.02 -22.74
N PRO A 165 -44.26 -17.12 -23.49
CA PRO A 165 -43.23 -18.13 -23.73
C PRO A 165 -41.98 -17.58 -24.44
N PHE A 166 -42.10 -16.46 -25.17
CA PHE A 166 -40.95 -15.82 -25.81
C PHE A 166 -39.96 -15.20 -24.81
N LEU A 167 -40.40 -14.82 -23.59
CA LEU A 167 -39.49 -14.34 -22.54
C LEU A 167 -38.58 -15.47 -22.02
N ALA A 168 -39.10 -16.69 -21.92
CA ALA A 168 -38.30 -17.85 -21.54
C ALA A 168 -37.26 -18.20 -22.62
N VAL A 169 -37.62 -18.09 -23.90
CA VAL A 169 -36.70 -18.27 -25.02
C VAL A 169 -35.64 -17.18 -25.05
N GLU A 170 -36.01 -15.91 -24.81
CA GLU A 170 -35.07 -14.80 -24.68
C GLU A 170 -34.07 -15.03 -23.54
N ALA A 171 -34.55 -15.42 -22.35
CA ALA A 171 -33.69 -15.71 -21.22
C ALA A 171 -32.70 -16.87 -21.51
N ALA A 172 -33.18 -17.94 -22.15
CA ALA A 172 -32.33 -19.06 -22.56
C ALA A 172 -31.28 -18.62 -23.61
N TRP A 173 -31.66 -17.77 -24.56
CA TRP A 173 -30.74 -17.20 -25.54
C TRP A 173 -29.68 -16.31 -24.90
N VAL A 174 -30.09 -15.40 -24.01
CA VAL A 174 -29.17 -14.52 -23.26
C VAL A 174 -28.19 -15.35 -22.44
N LEU A 175 -28.66 -16.41 -21.78
CA LEU A 175 -27.81 -17.33 -21.05
C LEU A 175 -26.81 -18.03 -21.99
N SER A 176 -27.27 -18.52 -23.14
CA SER A 176 -26.40 -19.15 -24.14
C SER A 176 -25.33 -18.21 -24.68
N VAL A 177 -25.69 -16.96 -24.99
CA VAL A 177 -24.74 -15.94 -25.46
C VAL A 177 -23.72 -15.63 -24.37
N ARG A 178 -24.19 -15.46 -23.12
CA ARG A 178 -23.32 -15.24 -21.97
C ARG A 178 -22.31 -16.37 -21.81
N SER A 179 -22.78 -17.62 -21.76
CA SER A 179 -21.91 -18.78 -21.61
C SER A 179 -20.94 -18.94 -22.78
N THR A 180 -21.35 -18.58 -24.01
CA THR A 180 -20.45 -18.60 -25.17
C THR A 180 -19.33 -17.57 -25.06
N LEU A 181 -19.65 -16.35 -24.59
CA LEU A 181 -18.65 -15.30 -24.37
C LEU A 181 -17.71 -15.62 -23.20
N GLU A 182 -18.25 -16.20 -22.13
CA GLU A 182 -17.47 -16.69 -20.98
C GLU A 182 -16.50 -17.79 -21.44
N PHE A 183 -16.99 -18.80 -22.17
CA PHE A 183 -16.17 -19.86 -22.72
C PHE A 183 -15.09 -19.34 -23.67
N TRP A 184 -15.44 -18.44 -24.59
CA TRP A 184 -14.46 -17.86 -25.51
C TRP A 184 -13.35 -17.11 -24.78
N ARG A 185 -13.71 -16.33 -23.74
CA ARG A 185 -12.75 -15.64 -22.88
C ARG A 185 -11.84 -16.64 -22.18
N GLU A 186 -12.40 -17.67 -21.55
CA GLU A 186 -11.63 -18.70 -20.86
C GLU A 186 -10.67 -19.45 -21.80
N CYS A 187 -11.14 -19.85 -22.98
CA CYS A 187 -10.27 -20.47 -24.00
C CYS A 187 -9.15 -19.55 -24.46
N ARG A 188 -9.44 -18.25 -24.68
CA ARG A 188 -8.44 -17.26 -25.08
C ARG A 188 -7.39 -17.06 -23.99
N ASP A 189 -7.83 -16.93 -22.74
CA ASP A 189 -6.96 -16.68 -21.60
C ASP A 189 -6.07 -17.90 -21.33
N MET A 190 -6.65 -19.11 -21.34
CA MET A 190 -5.92 -20.37 -21.25
C MET A 190 -4.93 -20.56 -22.42
N SER A 191 -5.33 -20.22 -23.65
CA SER A 191 -4.42 -20.31 -24.80
C SER A 191 -3.23 -19.36 -24.67
N SER A 192 -3.48 -18.16 -24.12
CA SER A 192 -2.45 -17.15 -23.91
C SER A 192 -1.49 -17.55 -22.78
N GLU A 193 -2.01 -18.10 -21.68
CA GLU A 193 -1.21 -18.68 -20.60
C GLU A 193 -0.37 -19.86 -21.09
N MET A 194 -0.98 -20.79 -21.82
CA MET A 194 -0.30 -21.94 -22.38
C MET A 194 0.82 -21.53 -23.35
N LEU A 195 0.57 -20.58 -24.25
CA LEU A 195 1.59 -20.05 -25.15
C LEU A 195 2.71 -19.36 -24.38
N PHE A 196 2.37 -18.57 -23.36
CA PHE A 196 3.34 -17.89 -22.51
C PHE A 196 4.27 -18.89 -21.81
N LEU A 197 3.70 -19.88 -21.13
CA LEU A 197 4.47 -20.90 -20.42
C LEU A 197 5.28 -21.76 -21.41
N THR A 198 4.72 -22.12 -22.56
CA THR A 198 5.43 -22.91 -23.58
C THR A 198 6.67 -22.19 -24.11
N LEU A 199 6.61 -20.87 -24.29
CA LEU A 199 7.74 -20.08 -24.79
C LEU A 199 8.76 -19.76 -23.70
N TRP A 200 8.30 -19.39 -22.50
CA TRP A 200 9.14 -18.78 -21.47
C TRP A 200 9.50 -19.70 -20.33
N ASN A 201 8.71 -20.75 -20.05
CA ASN A 201 9.01 -21.76 -19.04
C ASN A 201 9.81 -22.94 -19.64
N THR A 202 10.84 -22.63 -20.44
CA THR A 202 11.73 -23.64 -21.02
C THR A 202 13.02 -23.76 -20.20
N PRO A 203 13.62 -24.97 -20.07
CA PRO A 203 14.82 -25.17 -19.24
C PRO A 203 16.00 -24.25 -19.60
N TRP A 204 16.14 -23.89 -20.88
CA TRP A 204 17.18 -22.99 -21.36
C TRP A 204 17.03 -21.56 -20.81
N VAL A 205 15.79 -21.09 -20.70
CA VAL A 205 15.47 -19.77 -20.18
C VAL A 205 15.72 -19.70 -18.67
N CYS A 206 15.31 -20.74 -17.93
CA CYS A 206 15.56 -20.88 -16.50
C CYS A 206 17.06 -21.01 -16.18
N TYR A 207 17.86 -21.64 -17.04
CA TYR A 207 19.31 -21.76 -16.86
C TYR A 207 20.03 -20.41 -16.94
N ILE A 208 19.69 -19.59 -17.95
CA ILE A 208 20.23 -18.22 -18.10
C ILE A 208 19.84 -17.35 -16.89
N GLU A 209 18.68 -17.62 -16.30
CA GLU A 209 18.23 -16.95 -15.08
C GLU A 209 19.10 -17.27 -13.87
N HIS A 210 19.32 -18.56 -13.61
CA HIS A 210 20.04 -19.06 -12.42
C HIS A 210 21.48 -18.53 -12.35
N PHE A 211 22.20 -18.51 -13.48
CA PHE A 211 23.58 -18.00 -13.54
C PHE A 211 23.71 -16.52 -13.17
N ARG A 212 22.69 -15.71 -13.45
CA ARG A 212 22.73 -14.26 -13.19
C ARG A 212 22.14 -13.89 -11.83
N LYS A 213 21.15 -14.63 -11.31
CA LYS A 213 20.66 -14.48 -9.93
C LYS A 213 21.81 -14.60 -8.92
N TRP A 214 22.75 -15.53 -9.15
CA TRP A 214 23.96 -15.68 -8.33
C TRP A 214 24.84 -14.42 -8.27
N ASN A 215 24.98 -13.70 -9.40
CA ASN A 215 25.73 -12.44 -9.45
C ASN A 215 24.99 -11.24 -8.83
N GLU A 216 23.67 -11.16 -8.96
CA GLU A 216 22.87 -10.08 -8.37
C GLU A 216 22.72 -10.26 -6.84
N GLU A 217 22.52 -11.49 -6.38
CA GLU A 217 22.36 -11.80 -4.96
C GLU A 217 23.67 -11.56 -4.16
N SER A 218 24.83 -11.84 -4.76
CA SER A 218 26.13 -11.51 -4.16
C SER A 218 26.34 -10.00 -3.99
N THR A 219 25.92 -9.17 -4.96
CA THR A 219 25.99 -7.70 -4.82
C THR A 219 25.03 -7.15 -3.76
N LEU A 220 23.84 -7.75 -3.60
CA LEU A 220 22.86 -7.31 -2.60
C LEU A 220 23.26 -7.66 -1.16
N VAL A 221 23.98 -8.77 -0.97
CA VAL A 221 24.51 -9.16 0.35
C VAL A 221 25.59 -8.18 0.81
N ASP A 222 26.47 -7.75 -0.09
CA ASP A 222 27.53 -6.77 0.20
C ASP A 222 26.93 -5.41 0.59
N ASP A 223 25.97 -4.91 -0.20
CA ASP A 223 25.24 -3.67 0.10
C ASP A 223 24.51 -3.72 1.46
N ARG A 224 23.89 -4.85 1.82
CA ARG A 224 23.21 -5.00 3.13
C ARG A 224 24.19 -4.97 4.29
N GLN A 225 25.32 -5.63 4.18
CA GLN A 225 26.35 -5.65 5.23
C GLN A 225 26.96 -4.27 5.43
N GLN A 226 27.22 -3.54 4.35
CA GLN A 226 27.73 -2.16 4.42
C GLN A 226 26.73 -1.18 5.06
N VAL A 227 25.44 -1.32 4.74
CA VAL A 227 24.39 -0.48 5.32
C VAL A 227 24.16 -0.82 6.80
N SER A 228 24.12 -2.10 7.17
CA SER A 228 23.96 -2.53 8.57
C SER A 228 25.12 -2.05 9.45
N GLY A 229 26.37 -2.16 8.98
CA GLY A 229 27.54 -1.61 9.68
C GLY A 229 27.53 -0.08 9.81
N SER A 230 26.84 0.63 8.92
CA SER A 230 26.66 2.09 9.02
C SER A 230 25.59 2.47 10.05
N ILE A 231 24.55 1.65 10.21
CA ILE A 231 23.43 1.86 11.14
C ILE A 231 23.88 1.63 12.59
N THR A 232 24.69 0.62 12.85
CA THR A 232 25.26 0.37 14.18
C THR A 232 26.15 1.54 14.63
N ALA A 233 27.00 2.06 13.75
CA ALA A 233 27.79 3.27 14.00
C ALA A 233 26.93 4.54 14.25
N LEU A 234 25.77 4.65 13.60
CA LEU A 234 24.80 5.71 13.84
C LEU A 234 24.07 5.55 15.18
N SER A 235 23.82 4.32 15.63
CA SER A 235 23.18 4.04 16.92
C SER A 235 24.06 4.35 18.13
N ASP A 236 25.39 4.22 17.98
CA ASP A 236 26.40 4.56 18.99
C ASP A 236 26.68 6.06 19.10
N SER A 237 26.27 6.83 18.08
CA SER A 237 26.42 8.28 18.09
C SER A 237 25.47 8.87 19.14
N LYS A 238 26.01 9.52 20.18
CA LYS A 238 25.29 10.22 21.28
C LYS A 238 24.37 11.37 20.82
N ALA A 239 24.09 11.49 19.53
CA ALA A 239 23.31 12.54 18.90
C ALA A 239 21.86 12.09 18.71
N GLY A 240 21.09 12.06 19.80
CA GLY A 240 19.64 11.97 19.72
C GLY A 240 19.01 12.61 20.94
N GLY A 241 17.85 13.23 20.74
CA GLY A 241 17.11 13.94 21.76
C GLY A 241 15.80 13.25 22.13
N PHE A 242 14.89 14.05 22.68
CA PHE A 242 13.60 13.57 23.16
C PHE A 242 12.73 12.96 22.04
N VAL A 243 12.73 13.59 20.87
CA VAL A 243 11.92 13.17 19.71
C VAL A 243 12.37 11.80 19.20
N GLU A 244 13.67 11.60 19.04
CA GLU A 244 14.28 10.36 18.57
C GLU A 244 13.97 9.20 19.52
N ALA A 245 14.02 9.43 20.84
CA ALA A 245 13.70 8.43 21.85
C ALA A 245 12.22 8.02 21.82
N VAL A 246 11.30 9.00 21.71
CA VAL A 246 9.85 8.72 21.61
C VAL A 246 9.53 7.94 20.34
N ILE A 247 10.07 8.36 19.19
CA ILE A 247 9.86 7.67 17.91
C ILE A 247 10.42 6.24 17.97
N ARG A 248 11.61 6.04 18.54
CA ARG A 248 12.20 4.71 18.72
C ARG A 248 11.30 3.79 19.56
N MET A 249 10.79 4.30 20.70
CA MET A 249 9.85 3.54 21.54
C MET A 249 8.57 3.18 20.78
N LEU A 250 7.99 4.12 20.03
CA LEU A 250 6.78 3.87 19.23
C LEU A 250 7.01 2.83 18.13
N VAL A 251 8.13 2.89 17.40
CA VAL A 251 8.43 1.93 16.34
C VAL A 251 8.60 0.52 16.91
N LEU A 252 9.32 0.37 18.02
CA LEU A 252 9.49 -0.92 18.70
C LEU A 252 8.14 -1.55 19.12
N LEU A 253 7.21 -0.73 19.59
CA LEU A 253 5.86 -1.18 19.98
C LEU A 253 4.98 -1.57 18.80
N VAL A 254 5.11 -0.89 17.66
CA VAL A 254 4.38 -1.24 16.44
C VAL A 254 4.86 -2.59 15.90
N LYS A 255 6.19 -2.81 15.92
CA LYS A 255 6.82 -4.04 15.42
C LYS A 255 6.39 -5.30 16.20
N ASP A 256 6.17 -5.20 17.52
CA ASP A 256 5.66 -6.31 18.34
C ASP A 256 4.19 -6.67 18.04
N ARG A 257 3.40 -5.68 17.59
CA ARG A 257 1.95 -5.82 17.44
C ARG A 257 1.51 -6.24 16.05
N HIS A 258 2.31 -5.93 15.04
CA HIS A 258 1.96 -6.08 13.62
C HIS A 258 0.63 -5.40 13.21
N SER A 259 0.05 -4.51 14.02
CA SER A 259 -1.13 -3.71 13.64
C SER A 259 -1.28 -2.40 14.42
N VAL A 260 -1.72 -1.37 13.71
CA VAL A 260 -2.01 -0.04 14.23
C VAL A 260 -3.47 0.34 13.93
N ARG A 261 -4.23 0.64 14.98
CA ARG A 261 -5.63 1.09 14.88
C ARG A 261 -5.69 2.59 14.59
N ARG A 262 -6.74 3.05 13.90
CA ARG A 262 -7.00 4.47 13.60
C ARG A 262 -6.93 5.40 14.81
N ASP A 263 -7.46 4.99 15.97
CA ASP A 263 -7.47 5.85 17.16
C ASP A 263 -6.07 6.18 17.68
N ARG A 264 -5.13 5.25 17.56
CA ARG A 264 -3.73 5.46 17.98
C ARG A 264 -2.99 6.38 17.02
N LEU A 265 -3.24 6.21 15.72
CA LEU A 265 -2.73 7.12 14.68
C LEU A 265 -3.26 8.54 14.89
N ARG A 266 -4.54 8.68 15.26
CA ARG A 266 -5.13 9.98 15.57
C ARG A 266 -4.48 10.64 16.79
N ARG A 267 -4.26 9.89 17.88
CA ARG A 267 -3.53 10.41 19.06
C ARG A 267 -2.10 10.81 18.71
N TRP A 268 -1.42 10.05 17.85
CA TRP A 268 -0.09 10.41 17.36
C TRP A 268 -0.11 11.69 16.53
N LEU A 269 -1.06 11.83 15.59
CA LEU A 269 -1.25 13.06 14.81
C LEU A 269 -1.54 14.27 15.70
N ASP A 270 -2.25 14.10 16.82
CA ASP A 270 -2.51 15.17 17.76
C ASP A 270 -1.26 15.55 18.58
N VAL A 271 -0.39 14.59 18.90
CA VAL A 271 0.92 14.84 19.54
C VAL A 271 1.85 15.62 18.62
N LEU A 272 1.84 15.34 17.31
CA LEU A 272 2.68 16.05 16.33
C LEU A 272 2.36 17.54 16.20
N LYS A 273 1.15 17.97 16.61
CA LYS A 273 0.75 19.38 16.59
C LYS A 273 1.32 20.20 17.77
N ILE A 274 1.98 19.55 18.73
CA ILE A 274 2.50 20.15 19.97
C ILE A 274 4.03 20.12 19.97
N GLU A 275 4.67 21.10 20.60
CA GLU A 275 6.13 21.08 20.80
C GLU A 275 6.55 19.87 21.65
N PRO A 276 7.72 19.24 21.37
CA PRO A 276 8.77 19.63 20.42
C PRO A 276 8.57 19.13 18.97
N PHE A 277 7.45 18.48 18.65
CA PHE A 277 7.22 17.90 17.32
C PHE A 277 6.75 18.94 16.29
N LYS A 278 6.01 19.95 16.74
CA LYS A 278 5.50 21.04 15.90
C LYS A 278 6.60 21.85 15.19
N SER A 279 7.75 22.02 15.84
CA SER A 279 8.88 22.78 15.28
C SER A 279 9.70 22.00 14.26
N LEU A 280 9.41 20.70 14.06
CA LEU A 280 10.06 19.89 13.05
C LEU A 280 9.32 19.98 11.72
N ASP A 281 10.09 20.21 10.65
CA ASP A 281 9.58 20.07 9.30
C ASP A 281 9.22 18.60 8.97
N ALA A 282 8.24 18.39 8.10
CA ALA A 282 7.73 17.06 7.76
C ALA A 282 8.82 16.15 7.18
N GLU A 283 9.72 16.70 6.33
CA GLU A 283 10.85 15.95 5.77
C GLU A 283 11.85 15.51 6.84
N ARG A 284 12.10 16.38 7.82
CA ARG A 284 13.00 16.07 8.94
C ARG A 284 12.42 15.01 9.84
N LEU A 285 11.12 15.09 10.16
CA LEU A 285 10.41 14.07 10.92
C LEU A 285 10.47 12.70 10.22
N GLN A 286 10.20 12.65 8.92
CA GLN A 286 10.28 11.42 8.13
C GLN A 286 11.71 10.82 8.12
N THR A 287 12.73 11.68 8.05
CA THR A 287 14.13 11.25 8.11
C THR A 287 14.44 10.59 9.46
N ILE A 288 13.99 11.20 10.56
CA ILE A 288 14.15 10.66 11.91
C ILE A 288 13.41 9.32 12.04
N ILE A 289 12.15 9.24 11.60
CA ILE A 289 11.36 8.00 11.63
C ILE A 289 12.08 6.88 10.87
N ARG A 290 12.59 7.17 9.66
CA ARG A 290 13.33 6.18 8.87
C ARG A 290 14.59 5.70 9.59
N GLN A 291 15.38 6.61 10.16
CA GLN A 291 16.60 6.26 10.90
C GLN A 291 16.29 5.42 12.13
N GLN A 292 15.34 5.84 12.97
CA GLN A 292 15.00 5.10 14.19
C GLN A 292 14.34 3.76 13.89
N ALA A 293 13.53 3.66 12.82
CA ALA A 293 12.98 2.39 12.37
C ALA A 293 14.04 1.43 11.85
N SER A 294 15.08 1.94 11.19
CA SER A 294 16.22 1.12 10.78
C SER A 294 16.96 0.53 11.99
N ILE A 295 17.26 1.36 13.00
CA ILE A 295 17.94 0.94 14.23
C ILE A 295 17.11 -0.11 14.97
N ALA A 296 15.81 0.13 15.13
CA ALA A 296 14.89 -0.81 15.76
C ALA A 296 14.67 -2.10 14.96
N SER A 297 14.96 -2.09 13.65
CA SER A 297 14.81 -3.27 12.79
C SER A 297 15.96 -4.24 12.96
N ASP A 298 17.19 -3.73 12.98
CA ASP A 298 18.41 -4.52 12.98
C ASP A 298 18.79 -5.02 14.39
N GLU A 299 18.72 -4.17 15.42
CA GLU A 299 19.16 -4.51 16.78
C GLU A 299 18.14 -4.08 17.85
N VAL A 300 17.11 -4.90 18.07
CA VAL A 300 16.02 -4.60 19.01
C VAL A 300 16.53 -4.37 20.43
N GLU A 301 17.37 -5.27 20.95
CA GLU A 301 17.88 -5.20 22.33
C GLU A 301 18.79 -3.98 22.54
N HIS A 302 19.66 -3.70 21.58
CA HIS A 302 20.56 -2.54 21.63
C HIS A 302 19.79 -1.22 21.54
N ALA A 303 18.73 -1.17 20.72
CA ALA A 303 17.85 -0.01 20.60
C ALA A 303 17.16 0.33 21.94
N ILE A 304 16.79 -0.69 22.73
CA ILE A 304 16.19 -0.53 24.06
C ILE A 304 17.25 -0.02 25.06
N GLN A 305 18.42 -0.67 25.11
CA GLN A 305 19.49 -0.33 26.07
C GLN A 305 20.06 1.07 25.89
N THR A 306 19.98 1.63 24.68
CA THR A 306 20.47 2.98 24.37
C THR A 306 19.46 4.10 24.68
N LEU A 307 18.20 3.79 25.03
CA LEU A 307 17.19 4.78 25.41
C LEU A 307 17.61 5.70 26.59
N PRO A 308 18.27 5.21 27.67
CA PRO A 308 18.72 6.06 28.78
C PRO A 308 19.81 7.04 28.39
N ILE A 309 20.57 6.72 27.33
CA ILE A 309 21.63 7.58 26.78
C ILE A 309 21.01 8.76 26.01
N LEU A 310 19.91 8.50 25.29
CA LEU A 310 19.15 9.53 24.57
C LEU A 310 18.38 10.48 25.50
N LEU A 311 17.95 9.97 26.66
CA LEU A 311 17.20 10.72 27.66
C LEU A 311 18.00 10.83 28.96
N PRO A 312 19.01 11.73 29.06
CA PRO A 312 19.81 11.84 30.28
C PRO A 312 19.02 12.39 31.47
N GLU A 313 18.03 13.25 31.23
CA GLU A 313 17.23 13.91 32.27
C GLU A 313 16.06 13.05 32.77
N CYS A 314 15.90 12.91 34.08
CA CYS A 314 14.83 12.12 34.71
C CYS A 314 13.42 12.62 34.36
N GLU A 315 13.23 13.95 34.28
CA GLU A 315 11.95 14.56 33.90
C GLU A 315 11.57 14.19 32.45
N LYS A 316 12.52 14.25 31.52
CA LYS A 316 12.31 13.86 30.12
C LYS A 316 12.03 12.36 29.96
N ARG A 317 12.64 11.49 30.76
CA ARG A 317 12.33 10.05 30.79
C ARG A 317 10.88 9.80 31.19
N ARG A 318 10.44 10.43 32.28
CA ARG A 318 9.06 10.31 32.78
C ARG A 318 8.05 10.84 31.77
N LEU A 319 8.35 11.98 31.14
CA LEU A 319 7.48 12.59 30.14
C LEU A 319 7.38 11.71 28.88
N ALA A 320 8.51 11.22 28.36
CA ALA A 320 8.54 10.35 27.19
C ALA A 320 7.74 9.06 27.40
N TYR A 321 7.93 8.42 28.56
CA TYR A 321 7.20 7.20 28.91
C TYR A 321 5.68 7.44 29.02
N ARG A 322 5.26 8.53 29.69
CA ARG A 322 3.84 8.91 29.78
C ARG A 322 3.23 9.22 28.42
N LEU A 323 3.98 9.90 27.55
CA LEU A 323 3.53 10.24 26.19
C LEU A 323 3.30 8.98 25.36
N VAL A 324 4.22 8.02 25.43
CA VAL A 324 4.07 6.72 24.77
C VAL A 324 2.84 5.97 25.30
N CYS A 325 2.61 5.96 26.63
CA CYS A 325 1.42 5.37 27.22
C CYS A 325 0.11 6.02 26.71
N HIS A 326 0.09 7.35 26.59
CA HIS A 326 -1.07 8.09 26.06
C HIS A 326 -1.40 7.71 24.60
N ILE A 327 -0.38 7.59 23.74
CA ILE A 327 -0.57 7.26 22.32
C ILE A 327 -1.15 5.85 22.16
N ILE A 328 -0.63 4.87 22.91
CA ILE A 328 -1.08 3.47 22.83
C ILE A 328 -2.53 3.35 23.34
N GLY A 329 -2.89 4.12 24.36
CA GLY A 329 -4.24 4.13 24.95
C GLY A 329 -4.38 3.18 26.13
N PRO A 330 -5.61 2.75 26.46
CA PRO A 330 -5.90 2.11 27.74
C PRO A 330 -5.29 0.72 27.87
N ALA A 331 -4.80 0.39 29.07
CA ALA A 331 -4.10 -0.87 29.35
C ALA A 331 -4.97 -2.10 29.02
N LYS A 332 -6.29 -1.99 29.18
CA LYS A 332 -7.27 -3.06 28.90
C LYS A 332 -7.31 -3.50 27.43
N GLU A 333 -6.96 -2.61 26.50
CA GLU A 333 -6.92 -2.90 25.05
C GLU A 333 -5.53 -3.35 24.57
N MET A 334 -4.57 -3.49 25.48
CA MET A 334 -3.20 -3.89 25.15
C MET A 334 -3.04 -5.41 25.13
N LEU A 335 -2.31 -5.89 24.12
CA LEU A 335 -1.84 -7.28 24.05
C LEU A 335 -0.77 -7.53 25.14
N PRO A 336 -0.59 -8.80 25.58
CA PRO A 336 0.38 -9.14 26.62
C PRO A 336 1.83 -8.79 26.22
N GLY A 337 2.20 -8.92 24.94
CA GLY A 337 3.54 -8.53 24.43
C GLY A 337 3.81 -7.04 24.59
N THR A 338 2.86 -6.19 24.18
CA THR A 338 2.97 -4.73 24.33
C THR A 338 3.12 -4.29 25.80
N ARG A 339 2.45 -4.98 26.73
CA ARG A 339 2.59 -4.72 28.17
C ARG A 339 3.98 -5.10 28.69
N ALA A 340 4.52 -6.24 28.26
CA ALA A 340 5.86 -6.67 28.62
C ALA A 340 6.93 -5.70 28.09
N LEU A 341 6.77 -5.21 26.86
CA LEU A 341 7.69 -4.26 26.25
C LEU A 341 7.63 -2.89 26.94
N LEU A 342 6.44 -2.41 27.32
CA LEU A 342 6.28 -1.21 28.14
C LEU A 342 6.90 -1.36 29.54
N GLN A 343 6.84 -2.55 30.12
CA GLN A 343 7.50 -2.84 31.39
C GLN A 343 9.02 -2.81 31.24
N GLN A 344 9.57 -3.37 30.16
CA GLN A 344 11.00 -3.28 29.84
C GLN A 344 11.45 -1.82 29.65
N PHE A 345 10.65 -0.98 28.99
CA PHE A 345 10.95 0.45 28.90
C PHE A 345 10.96 1.14 30.27
N ALA A 346 10.02 0.81 31.14
CA ALA A 346 9.96 1.37 32.49
C ALA A 346 11.20 0.98 33.31
N GLU A 347 11.62 -0.29 33.24
CA GLU A 347 12.81 -0.81 33.90
C GLU A 347 14.09 -0.13 33.40
N VAL A 348 14.27 -0.04 32.09
CA VAL A 348 15.46 0.56 31.47
C VAL A 348 15.55 2.07 31.69
N LEU A 349 14.41 2.76 31.71
CA LEU A 349 14.35 4.20 31.99
C LEU A 349 14.37 4.53 33.50
N GLY A 350 14.25 3.52 34.37
CA GLY A 350 14.17 3.70 35.82
C GLY A 350 12.91 4.44 36.29
N GLN A 351 11.78 4.18 35.63
CA GLN A 351 10.48 4.82 35.92
C GLN A 351 9.50 3.80 36.52
N PRO A 352 8.57 4.23 37.40
CA PRO A 352 7.49 3.35 37.83
C PRO A 352 6.60 3.00 36.64
N CYS A 353 6.21 1.72 36.53
CA CYS A 353 5.22 1.29 35.54
C CYS A 353 3.95 2.12 35.73
N ALA A 354 3.40 2.67 34.65
CA ALA A 354 2.18 3.45 34.73
C ALA A 354 1.00 2.50 35.02
N GLU A 355 0.55 2.45 36.26
CA GLU A 355 -0.56 1.59 36.71
C GLU A 355 -1.96 2.11 36.28
N GLY A 356 -2.04 3.24 35.56
CA GLY A 356 -3.30 3.88 35.16
C GLY A 356 -3.32 4.42 33.73
N ASP A 357 -4.51 4.51 33.15
CA ASP A 357 -4.74 5.04 31.80
C ASP A 357 -4.39 6.54 31.73
N VAL A 358 -3.40 6.90 30.91
CA VAL A 358 -3.02 8.29 30.66
C VAL A 358 -3.98 8.89 29.63
N ALA A 359 -5.14 9.35 30.10
CA ALA A 359 -6.21 9.89 29.24
C ALA A 359 -5.85 11.26 28.62
N GLU A 360 -5.05 12.07 29.30
CA GLU A 360 -4.67 13.42 28.86
C GLU A 360 -3.26 13.45 28.27
N ASN A 361 -3.06 14.28 27.25
CA ASN A 361 -1.77 14.42 26.58
C ASN A 361 -0.77 15.10 27.53
N PRO A 362 0.33 14.45 27.94
CA PRO A 362 1.27 15.03 28.90
C PRO A 362 2.02 16.25 28.36
N LEU A 363 2.05 16.46 27.04
CA LEU A 363 2.65 17.65 26.42
C LEU A 363 1.76 18.89 26.49
N SER A 364 0.44 18.74 26.69
CA SER A 364 -0.46 19.88 26.86
C SER A 364 -0.51 20.42 28.30
N ILE A 365 0.15 19.75 29.25
CA ILE A 365 0.09 20.07 30.69
C ILE A 365 1.30 20.90 31.14
N VAL A 366 2.28 21.18 30.27
CA VAL A 366 3.46 21.99 30.66
C VAL A 366 2.99 23.39 31.11
N PRO A 367 3.14 23.74 32.41
CA PRO A 367 2.80 25.07 32.88
C PRO A 367 3.88 26.05 32.45
N ASP A 368 3.42 27.20 31.98
CA ASP A 368 4.10 28.49 31.83
C ASP A 368 5.51 28.55 32.47
N GLN A 369 6.55 28.45 31.63
CA GLN A 369 7.89 28.86 32.05
C GLN A 369 7.97 30.38 31.97
N ARG A 370 7.74 31.04 33.10
CA ARG A 370 8.13 32.42 33.43
C ARG A 370 8.73 32.42 34.84
N PRO A 371 9.65 33.35 35.18
CA PRO A 371 9.61 34.79 34.88
C PRO A 371 10.37 35.25 33.64
#